data_AF-A0A1N6LZR3-F1
#
_entry.id   AF-A0A1N6LZR3-F1
#
_cell.length_a   1.000
_cell.length_b   1.000
_cell.length_c   1.000
_cell.angle_alpha   90.00
_cell.angle_beta   90.00
_cell.angle_gamma   90.00
#
_symmetry.space_group_name_H-M   'P 1'
#
loop_
_entity.id
_entity.type
_entity.pdbx_description
1 polymer ?
#
loop_
_entity_poly.entity_id
_entity_poly.type
_entity_poly.pdbx_seq_one_letter_code
_entity_poly.pdbx_strand_id
1 'polypeptide(L)' 'MSDDKFEIDIQAFAKALQSGQGLNGKDGLLTPLIKQITEAALGAEIEQHLEAEPDNRKNGKGSVQISVSFL' A
#
# COMPACT_ATOMS: atom_id res chain seq x y z
N MET A 1 9.47 -4.66 15.70
CA MET A 1 8.14 -4.24 15.24
C MET A 1 8.40 -3.09 14.29
N SER A 2 8.50 -3.36 12.99
CA SER A 2 8.78 -2.29 12.04
C SER A 2 7.53 -1.45 11.90
N ASP A 3 7.62 -0.19 12.29
CA ASP A 3 6.68 0.85 11.88
C ASP A 3 6.65 0.83 10.35
N ASP A 4 5.64 0.18 9.76
CA ASP A 4 5.29 0.38 8.35
C ASP A 4 4.73 1.80 8.24
N LYS A 5 5.61 2.79 8.41
CA LYS A 5 5.30 4.20 8.25
C LYS A 5 5.17 4.41 6.76
N PHE A 6 3.93 4.46 6.29
CA PHE A 6 3.58 4.78 4.92
C PHE A 6 3.84 6.28 4.64
N GLU A 7 5.10 6.68 4.70
CA GLU A 7 5.52 8.05 4.45
C GLU A 7 5.87 8.18 2.97
N ILE A 8 5.05 8.94 2.25
CA ILE A 8 5.35 9.31 0.88
C ILE A 8 6.31 10.49 0.92
N ASP A 9 7.51 10.28 0.40
CA ASP A 9 8.42 11.38 0.11
C ASP A 9 7.91 12.14 -1.12
N ILE A 10 7.13 13.19 -0.85
CA ILE A 10 6.55 14.07 -1.87
C ILE A 10 7.65 14.71 -2.73
N GLN A 11 8.82 14.99 -2.15
CA GLN A 11 9.93 15.58 -2.89
C GLN A 11 10.56 14.58 -3.85
N ALA A 12 10.74 13.34 -3.43
CA ALA A 12 11.21 12.27 -4.31
C ALA A 12 10.21 12.00 -5.45
N PHE A 13 8.91 11.95 -5.13
CA PHE A 13 7.85 11.77 -6.12
C PHE A 13 7.83 12.92 -7.14
N ALA A 14 7.92 14.18 -6.67
CA ALA A 14 7.98 15.35 -7.55
C ALA A 14 9.22 15.35 -8.45
N LYS A 15 10.38 14.93 -7.93
CA LYS A 15 11.60 14.80 -8.74
C LYS A 15 11.49 13.72 -9.81
N ALA A 16 10.90 12.58 -9.47
CA ALA A 16 10.67 11.48 -10.41
C ALA A 16 9.65 11.85 -11.50
N LEU A 17 8.63 12.63 -11.15
CA LEU A 17 7.73 13.23 -12.13
C LEU A 17 8.48 14.16 -13.09
N GLN A 18 9.33 15.02 -12.54
CA GLN A 18 10.12 15.98 -13.33
C GLN A 18 11.17 15.30 -14.21
N SER A 19 11.68 14.12 -13.82
CA SER A 19 12.62 13.35 -14.64
C SER A 19 11.95 12.59 -15.80
N GLY A 20 10.62 12.65 -15.91
CA GLY A 20 9.86 12.00 -16.97
C GLY A 20 9.58 10.52 -16.72
N GLN A 21 9.68 10.04 -15.48
CA GLN A 21 9.26 8.68 -15.15
C GLN A 21 7.75 8.52 -15.42
N GLY A 22 7.38 7.37 -16.00
CA GLY A 22 5.99 7.05 -16.30
C GLY A 22 5.12 7.07 -15.04
N LEU A 23 3.95 7.70 -15.13
CA LEU A 23 2.94 7.70 -14.07
C LEU A 23 2.38 6.29 -13.83
N ASN A 24 2.11 5.60 -14.93
CA ASN A 24 1.46 4.30 -14.99
C ASN A 24 2.46 3.21 -15.41
N GLY A 25 2.03 1.96 -15.37
CA GLY A 25 2.82 0.79 -15.72
C GLY A 25 3.41 0.11 -14.48
N LYS A 26 3.99 -1.08 -14.68
CA LYS A 26 4.52 -1.92 -13.60
C LYS A 26 5.46 -1.16 -12.65
N ASP A 27 6.33 -0.33 -13.21
CA ASP A 27 7.30 0.49 -12.48
C ASP A 27 6.89 1.99 -12.44
N GLY A 28 5.60 2.24 -12.64
CA GLY A 28 5.01 3.57 -12.64
C GLY A 28 5.03 4.20 -11.25
N LEU A 29 5.11 5.53 -11.24
CA LEU A 29 5.11 6.34 -10.02
C LEU A 29 3.90 6.08 -9.11
N LEU A 30 2.74 5.72 -9.68
CA LEU A 30 1.52 5.45 -8.90
C LEU A 30 1.51 4.07 -8.24
N THR A 31 2.32 3.11 -8.70
CA THR A 31 2.35 1.75 -8.15
C THR A 31 2.60 1.71 -6.64
N PRO A 32 3.59 2.41 -6.05
CA PRO A 32 3.76 2.46 -4.60
C PRO A 32 2.55 3.05 -3.87
N LEU A 33 1.87 4.06 -4.45
CA LEU A 33 0.68 4.66 -3.85
C LEU A 33 -0.49 3.68 -3.79
N ILE A 34 -0.73 2.95 -4.88
CA ILE A 34 -1.79 1.93 -4.95
C ILE A 34 -1.54 0.83 -3.91
N LYS A 35 -0.29 0.37 -3.76
CA LYS A 35 0.09 -0.58 -2.71
C LYS A 35 -0.25 -0.06 -1.33
N GLN A 36 0.17 1.17 -1.01
CA GLN A 36 -0.06 1.78 0.31
C GLN A 36 -1.54 1.88 0.64
N ILE A 37 -2.36 2.39 -0.28
CA ILE A 37 -3.81 2.51 -0.09
C ILE A 37 -4.45 1.13 0.13
N THR A 38 -4.02 0.13 -0.65
CA THR A 38 -4.56 -1.23 -0.55
C THR A 38 -4.21 -1.90 0.78
N GLU A 39 -2.95 -1.76 1.23
CA GLU A 39 -2.51 -2.31 2.53
C GLU A 39 -3.18 -1.61 3.71
N ALA A 40 -3.36 -0.29 3.64
CA ALA A 40 -4.08 0.48 4.66
C ALA A 40 -5.54 0.08 4.76
N ALA A 41 -6.23 -0.05 3.61
CA ALA A 41 -7.63 -0.49 3.56
C ALA A 41 -7.81 -1.89 4.15
N LEU A 42 -6.95 -2.85 3.77
CA LEU A 42 -7.01 -4.21 4.31
C LEU A 42 -6.69 -4.26 5.81
N GLY A 43 -5.72 -3.46 6.27
CA GLY A 43 -5.41 -3.33 7.69
C GLY A 43 -6.59 -2.81 8.52
N ALA A 44 -7.29 -1.80 8.00
CA ALA A 44 -8.49 -1.25 8.64
C ALA A 44 -9.65 -2.27 8.68
N GLU A 45 -9.85 -3.04 7.61
CA GLU A 45 -10.85 -4.11 7.57
C GLU A 45 -10.59 -5.19 8.62
N ILE A 46 -9.32 -5.61 8.78
CA ILE A 46 -8.94 -6.60 9.80
C ILE A 46 -9.19 -6.05 11.21
N GLU A 47 -8.84 -4.79 11.47
CA GLU A 47 -9.07 -4.16 12.78
C GLU A 47 -10.56 -4.12 13.11
N GLN A 48 -11.38 -3.64 12.18
CA GLN A 48 -12.83 -3.60 12.33
C GLN A 48 -13.43 -5.00 12.57
N HIS A 49 -12.94 -6.03 11.87
CA HIS A 49 -13.43 -7.40 12.04
C HIS A 49 -13.08 -7.96 13.42
N LEU A 50 -11.89 -7.66 13.95
CA LEU A 50 -11.47 -8.13 15.28
C LEU A 50 -12.19 -7.39 16.42
N GLU A 51 -12.54 -6.12 16.22
CA GLU A 51 -13.43 -5.40 17.15
C GLU A 51 -14.82 -6.04 17.22
N ALA A 52 -15.31 -6.58 16.11
CA ALA A 52 -16.62 -7.26 16.04
C ALA A 52 -16.59 -8.70 16.59
N GLU A 53 -15.46 -9.41 16.47
CA GLU A 53 -15.30 -10.82 16.86
C GLU A 53 -14.18 -10.98 17.92
N PRO A 54 -14.47 -10.74 19.21
CA PRO A 54 -13.46 -10.61 20.27
C PRO A 54 -12.71 -11.91 20.59
N ASP A 55 -13.24 -13.07 20.19
CA ASP A 55 -12.59 -14.37 20.36
C ASP A 55 -11.47 -14.59 19.32
N ASN A 56 -11.49 -13.86 18.20
CA ASN A 56 -10.50 -13.99 17.14
C ASN A 56 -9.25 -13.14 17.41
N ARG A 57 -8.08 -13.60 16.91
CA ARG A 57 -6.81 -12.86 17.00
C ARG A 57 -6.06 -12.88 15.67
N LYS A 58 -5.21 -11.86 15.44
CA LYS A 58 -4.38 -11.74 14.24
C LYS A 58 -3.39 -12.92 14.12
N ASN A 59 -3.40 -13.59 12.97
CA ASN A 59 -2.49 -14.69 12.65
C ASN A 59 -1.33 -14.24 11.73
N GLY A 60 -0.60 -13.20 12.14
CA GLY A 60 0.55 -12.68 11.38
C GLY A 60 0.17 -11.99 10.06
N LYS A 61 1.14 -11.88 9.15
CA LYS A 61 1.01 -11.25 7.81
C LYS A 61 1.50 -12.24 6.75
N GLY A 62 0.82 -12.29 5.60
CA GLY A 62 1.25 -13.04 4.41
C GLY A 62 1.66 -12.10 3.27
N SER A 63 2.53 -12.55 2.37
CA SER A 63 2.87 -11.81 1.15
C SER A 63 2.05 -12.32 -0.03
N VAL A 64 1.47 -11.38 -0.79
CA VAL A 64 0.68 -11.69 -2.00
C VAL A 64 1.16 -10.77 -3.12
N GLN A 65 1.30 -11.32 -4.32
CA GLN A 65 1.58 -10.54 -5.52
C GLN A 65 0.27 -10.09 -6.16
N ILE A 66 0.07 -8.78 -6.27
CA ILE A 66 -1.14 -8.18 -6.83
C ILE A 66 -0.79 -7.59 -8.21
N SER A 67 -1.56 -7.96 -9.23
CA SER A 67 -1.44 -7.39 -10.58
C SER A 67 -2.39 -6.22 -10.72
N VAL A 68 -1.85 -5.03 -10.99
CA VAL A 68 -2.64 -3.83 -11.24
C VAL A 68 -2.74 -3.62 -12.75
N SER A 69 -3.94 -3.37 -13.26
CA SER A 69 -4.14 -3.02 -14.66
C SER A 69 -3.81 -1.55 -14.87
N PHE A 70 -3.07 -1.25 -15.92
CA PHE A 70 -2.72 0.12 -16.33
C PHE A 70 -3.38 0.41 -17.69
N LEU A 71 -3.86 1.64 -17.89
CA LEU A 71 -4.36 2.14 -19.18
C LEU A 71 -3.21 2.53 -20.11
#